data_AF-A0A496Y534-F1
#
_entry.id   AF-A0A496Y534-F1
#
_cell.length_a   1.000
_cell.length_b   1.000
_cell.length_c   1.000
_cell.angle_alpha   90.00
_cell.angle_beta   90.00
_cell.angle_gamma   90.00
#
_symmetry.space_group_name_H-M   'P 1'
#
loop_
_entity.id
_entity.type
_entity.pdbx_description
1 polymer ?
#
loop_
_entity_poly.entity_id
_entity_poly.type
_entity_poly.pdbx_seq_one_letter_code
_entity_poly.pdbx_strand_id
1 'polypeptide(L)'
;MVRKSLTIMVAWLMLISLVGCSVNGHYDPARSAAAGTLGGAALGAALGSIIGAGTGSAATGAWVGAASGALVGGVGSYLYAKHKESQVRDANLAAQHYSYSPSRGNIITIEKVDTNPTKVKPGERVDMIMSYTLLTPENQPIPVTVAREVQFGGRRFSPPSQNQTTKSNGTYVDQVAYQVPKEAQPGTYTVVNKIISDLGFDEKTTYFVVER
;
A
#
# COMPACT_ATOMS: atom_id res chain seq x y z
N MET A 1 36.51 9.85 -35.04
CA MET A 1 35.85 8.60 -34.59
C MET A 1 34.66 8.82 -33.65
N VAL A 2 34.67 9.83 -32.77
CA VAL A 2 33.60 10.08 -31.76
C VAL A 2 32.21 10.39 -32.35
N ARG A 3 32.13 11.13 -33.46
CA ARG A 3 30.83 11.49 -34.08
C ARG A 3 30.06 10.29 -34.65
N LYS A 4 30.73 9.22 -35.09
CA LYS A 4 30.06 8.01 -35.62
C LYS A 4 29.53 7.10 -34.49
N SER A 5 30.24 7.01 -33.35
CA SER A 5 29.75 6.30 -32.17
C SER A 5 28.53 6.97 -31.53
N LEU A 6 28.47 8.30 -31.54
CA LEU A 6 27.34 9.04 -30.96
C LEU A 6 26.04 8.84 -31.77
N THR A 7 26.11 8.82 -33.11
CA THR A 7 24.94 8.56 -33.97
C THR A 7 24.43 7.13 -33.82
N ILE A 8 25.33 6.16 -33.63
CA ILE A 8 24.96 4.76 -33.41
C ILE A 8 24.28 4.61 -32.04
N MET A 9 24.77 5.29 -30.99
CA MET A 9 24.18 5.25 -29.66
C MET A 9 22.79 5.90 -29.59
N VAL A 10 22.60 7.04 -30.28
CA VAL A 10 21.30 7.73 -30.36
C VAL A 10 20.31 6.92 -31.20
N ALA A 11 20.75 6.30 -32.30
CA ALA A 11 19.91 5.41 -33.10
C ALA A 11 19.48 4.17 -32.31
N TRP A 12 20.36 3.62 -31.46
CA TRP A 12 20.03 2.51 -30.56
C TRP A 12 19.03 2.90 -29.47
N LEU A 13 19.12 4.10 -28.89
CA LEU A 13 18.12 4.61 -27.94
C LEU A 13 16.75 4.86 -28.61
N MET A 14 16.74 5.24 -29.89
CA MET A 14 15.51 5.50 -30.65
C MET A 14 14.82 4.20 -31.15
N LEU A 15 15.56 3.10 -31.32
CA LEU A 15 14.98 1.80 -31.67
C LEU A 15 14.25 1.12 -30.51
N ILE A 16 14.57 1.46 -29.26
CA ILE A 16 13.92 0.87 -28.07
C ILE A 16 12.54 1.51 -27.80
N SER A 17 12.25 2.67 -28.38
CA SER A 17 11.01 3.42 -28.14
C SER A 17 9.84 3.09 -29.08
N LEU A 18 9.98 2.11 -30.00
CA LEU A 18 8.96 1.79 -31.01
C LEU A 18 8.25 0.43 -30.88
N VAL A 19 8.42 -0.35 -29.80
CA VAL A 19 7.63 -1.57 -29.60
C VAL A 19 6.30 -1.24 -28.91
N GLY A 20 5.37 -0.70 -29.68
CA GLY A 20 3.98 -0.52 -29.26
C GLY A 20 3.04 -0.69 -30.44
N CYS A 21 2.34 -1.84 -30.53
CA CYS A 21 1.13 -2.02 -31.36
C CYS A 21 0.31 -3.26 -30.95
N SER A 22 -0.89 -2.99 -30.39
CA SER A 22 -2.20 -3.67 -30.52
C SER A 22 -2.41 -5.16 -30.17
N VAL A 23 -3.69 -5.51 -30.04
CA VAL A 23 -4.29 -6.62 -29.30
C VAL A 23 -4.84 -7.70 -30.22
N ASN A 24 -4.45 -8.97 -30.00
CA ASN A 24 -5.28 -10.13 -30.35
C ASN A 24 -5.12 -11.21 -29.27
N GLY A 25 -6.26 -11.78 -28.88
CA GLY A 25 -6.45 -12.42 -27.59
C GLY A 25 -5.74 -13.75 -27.44
N HIS A 26 -4.73 -13.78 -26.56
CA HIS A 26 -4.31 -14.91 -25.74
C HIS A 26 -3.96 -14.34 -24.35
N TYR A 27 -4.28 -15.06 -23.28
CA TYR A 27 -3.97 -14.65 -21.91
C TYR A 27 -2.45 -14.60 -21.73
N ASP A 28 -1.88 -13.41 -21.87
CA ASP A 28 -0.45 -13.14 -21.80
C ASP A 28 -0.12 -12.51 -20.44
N PRO A 29 0.66 -13.18 -19.57
CA PRO A 29 1.10 -12.65 -18.28
C PRO A 29 1.78 -11.27 -18.40
N ALA A 30 2.38 -10.95 -19.55
CA ALA A 30 3.04 -9.67 -19.80
C ALA A 30 2.04 -8.49 -19.90
N ARG A 31 0.78 -8.73 -20.29
CA ARG A 31 -0.27 -7.68 -20.29
C ARG A 31 -0.86 -7.43 -18.92
N SER A 32 -1.00 -8.47 -18.11
CA SER A 32 -1.34 -8.33 -16.68
C SER A 32 -0.23 -7.60 -15.93
N ALA A 33 1.03 -7.81 -16.32
CA ALA A 33 2.17 -7.04 -15.82
C ALA A 33 2.19 -5.59 -16.36
N ALA A 34 1.73 -5.33 -17.59
CA ALA A 34 1.60 -3.98 -18.16
C ALA A 34 0.48 -3.15 -17.50
N ALA A 35 -0.67 -3.77 -17.22
CA ALA A 35 -1.72 -3.17 -16.38
C ALA A 35 -1.25 -3.01 -14.92
N GLY A 36 -0.49 -3.97 -14.41
CA GLY A 36 0.16 -3.92 -13.10
C GLY A 36 1.29 -2.89 -12.99
N THR A 37 1.89 -2.45 -14.09
CA THR A 37 2.95 -1.42 -14.10
C THR A 37 2.39 0.00 -14.22
N LEU A 38 1.27 0.20 -14.93
CA LEU A 38 0.51 1.45 -14.86
C LEU A 38 -0.16 1.62 -13.48
N GLY A 39 -0.69 0.54 -12.89
CA GLY A 39 -1.19 0.55 -11.51
C GLY A 39 -0.07 0.64 -10.46
N GLY A 40 1.05 -0.06 -10.69
CA GLY A 40 2.21 -0.11 -9.80
C GLY A 40 2.94 1.23 -9.66
N ALA A 41 2.93 2.08 -10.69
CA ALA A 41 3.48 3.43 -10.61
C ALA A 41 2.61 4.36 -9.72
N ALA A 42 1.28 4.25 -9.80
CA ALA A 42 0.36 5.01 -8.95
C ALA A 42 0.40 4.50 -7.49
N LEU A 43 0.47 3.18 -7.29
CA LEU A 43 0.66 2.56 -5.97
C LEU A 43 2.02 2.91 -5.37
N GLY A 44 3.08 2.88 -6.18
CA GLY A 44 4.44 3.26 -5.79
C GLY A 44 4.54 4.75 -5.44
N ALA A 45 3.76 5.62 -6.08
CA ALA A 45 3.66 7.04 -5.73
C ALA A 45 2.84 7.28 -4.45
N ALA A 46 1.72 6.57 -4.27
CA ALA A 46 0.90 6.66 -3.05
C ALA A 46 1.68 6.14 -1.83
N LEU A 47 2.27 4.94 -1.93
CA LEU A 47 3.17 4.36 -0.92
C LEU A 47 4.44 5.19 -0.72
N GLY A 48 5.03 5.67 -1.81
CA GLY A 48 6.19 6.55 -1.80
C GLY A 48 5.92 7.88 -1.10
N SER A 49 4.70 8.42 -1.18
CA SER A 49 4.29 9.63 -0.47
C SER A 49 4.09 9.40 1.04
N ILE A 50 3.67 8.19 1.43
CA ILE A 50 3.51 7.80 2.83
C ILE A 50 4.90 7.62 3.49
N ILE A 51 5.86 7.09 2.75
CA ILE A 51 7.20 6.74 3.25
C ILE A 51 8.21 7.89 3.09
N GLY A 52 8.09 8.67 2.01
CA GLY A 52 9.02 9.74 1.65
C GLY A 52 8.92 11.01 2.51
N ALA A 53 7.77 11.24 3.16
CA ALA A 53 7.57 12.43 4.00
C ALA A 53 8.35 12.39 5.33
N GLY A 54 8.83 11.23 5.78
CA GLY A 54 9.41 11.09 7.12
C GLY A 54 10.69 10.25 7.24
N THR A 55 11.37 9.93 6.12
CA THR A 55 12.57 9.06 6.13
C THR A 55 13.83 9.71 5.54
N GLY A 56 13.74 10.91 4.94
CA GLY A 56 14.90 11.63 4.39
C GLY A 56 15.62 10.94 3.22
N SER A 57 15.15 9.78 2.76
CA SER A 57 15.77 9.02 1.66
C SER A 57 14.73 8.50 0.68
N ALA A 58 14.75 9.07 -0.52
CA ALA A 58 13.92 8.62 -1.65
C ALA A 58 14.15 7.14 -2.01
N ALA A 59 15.31 6.56 -1.68
CA ALA A 59 15.67 5.18 -1.98
C ALA A 59 14.84 4.16 -1.17
N THR A 60 14.46 4.49 0.07
CA THR A 60 13.62 3.62 0.92
C THR A 60 12.15 3.66 0.47
N GLY A 61 11.67 4.84 0.04
CA GLY A 61 10.34 4.98 -0.57
C GLY A 61 10.21 4.23 -1.91
N ALA A 62 11.28 4.18 -2.69
CA ALA A 62 11.34 3.44 -3.96
C ALA A 62 11.30 1.91 -3.75
N TRP A 63 11.91 1.38 -2.68
CA TRP A 63 11.95 -0.07 -2.42
C TRP A 63 10.59 -0.66 -2.05
N VAL A 64 9.79 0.04 -1.24
CA VAL A 64 8.44 -0.42 -0.88
C VAL A 64 7.46 -0.22 -2.06
N GLY A 65 7.61 0.87 -2.82
CA GLY A 65 6.85 1.08 -4.06
C GLY A 65 7.15 0.05 -5.16
N ALA A 66 8.37 -0.48 -5.20
CA ALA A 66 8.74 -1.59 -6.10
C ALA A 66 8.25 -2.96 -5.56
N ALA A 67 8.22 -3.14 -4.24
CA ALA A 67 7.84 -4.41 -3.63
C ALA A 67 6.32 -4.68 -3.65
N SER A 68 5.48 -3.66 -3.69
CA SER A 68 4.01 -3.78 -3.67
C SER A 68 3.36 -4.15 -5.02
N GLY A 69 4.11 -4.10 -6.13
CA GLY A 69 3.58 -4.28 -7.49
C GLY A 69 3.09 -5.70 -7.85
N ALA A 70 3.16 -6.69 -6.96
CA ALA A 70 2.80 -8.07 -7.26
C ALA A 70 2.03 -8.78 -6.12
N LEU A 71 0.85 -8.29 -5.75
CA LEU A 71 -0.09 -9.02 -4.89
C LEU A 71 -0.84 -10.12 -5.66
N VAL A 72 -0.09 -11.03 -6.30
CA VAL A 72 -0.63 -12.22 -6.97
C VAL A 72 -0.45 -13.44 -6.07
N GLY A 73 -1.56 -13.95 -5.52
CA GLY A 73 -1.76 -15.39 -5.24
C GLY A 73 -1.86 -15.85 -3.78
N GLY A 74 -3.08 -16.12 -3.31
CA GLY A 74 -3.34 -17.25 -2.39
C GLY A 74 -3.95 -16.94 -1.01
N VAL A 75 -5.22 -17.36 -0.89
CA VAL A 75 -6.03 -17.74 0.30
C VAL A 75 -6.19 -16.72 1.43
N GLY A 76 -7.00 -15.70 1.15
CA GLY A 76 -7.87 -15.00 2.11
C GLY A 76 -9.26 -14.89 1.45
N SER A 77 -10.32 -14.66 2.23
CA SER A 77 -11.71 -14.46 1.74
C SER A 77 -11.76 -13.80 0.36
N TYR A 78 -12.63 -14.24 -0.55
CA TYR A 78 -12.72 -13.80 -1.97
C TYR A 78 -12.51 -12.29 -2.24
N LEU A 79 -12.79 -11.42 -1.26
CA LEU A 79 -12.61 -9.98 -1.31
C LEU A 79 -11.21 -9.45 -0.93
N TYR A 80 -10.36 -10.22 -0.26
CA TYR A 80 -9.05 -9.81 0.27
C TYR A 80 -7.97 -10.82 -0.15
N ALA A 81 -7.19 -10.49 -1.19
CA ALA A 81 -6.37 -11.47 -1.89
C ALA A 81 -4.99 -11.74 -1.26
N LYS A 82 -4.26 -10.69 -0.88
CA LYS A 82 -2.93 -10.77 -0.27
C LYS A 82 -2.73 -9.59 0.69
N HIS A 83 -2.21 -9.89 1.87
CA HIS A 83 -1.71 -8.93 2.84
C HIS A 83 -0.19 -8.85 2.68
N LYS A 84 0.35 -7.64 2.59
CA LYS A 84 1.80 -7.41 2.55
C LYS A 84 2.15 -6.32 3.54
N GLU A 85 3.07 -6.66 4.42
CA GLU A 85 3.52 -5.76 5.46
C GLU A 85 5.05 -5.61 5.38
N SER A 86 5.56 -4.42 5.66
CA SER A 86 6.99 -4.13 5.64
C SER A 86 7.34 -3.07 6.69
N GLN A 87 8.47 -3.24 7.36
CA GLN A 87 9.01 -2.22 8.26
C GLN A 87 9.70 -1.14 7.43
N VAL A 88 9.33 0.13 7.66
CA VAL A 88 9.86 1.28 6.91
C VAL A 88 10.71 2.20 7.76
N ARG A 89 10.54 2.15 9.09
CA ARG A 89 11.47 2.72 10.07
C ARG A 89 11.69 1.73 11.19
N ASP A 90 12.96 1.55 11.56
CA ASP A 90 13.30 0.82 12.78
C ASP A 90 12.89 1.62 14.03
N ALA A 91 13.09 1.02 15.20
CA ALA A 91 12.76 1.64 16.47
C ALA A 91 13.46 3.00 16.69
N ASN A 92 14.73 3.13 16.27
CA ASN A 92 15.53 4.33 16.51
C ASN A 92 15.03 5.50 15.64
N LEU A 93 14.82 5.25 14.34
CA LEU A 93 14.30 6.26 13.41
C LEU A 93 12.86 6.66 13.76
N ALA A 94 12.02 5.70 14.16
CA ALA A 94 10.67 6.00 14.61
C ALA A 94 10.68 6.82 15.91
N ALA A 95 11.52 6.48 16.88
CA ALA A 95 11.65 7.25 18.12
C ALA A 95 12.13 8.68 17.86
N GLN A 96 13.11 8.87 16.97
CA GLN A 96 13.58 10.19 16.55
C GLN A 96 12.46 11.02 15.91
N HIS A 97 11.70 10.42 14.98
CA HIS A 97 10.58 11.08 14.30
C HIS A 97 9.54 11.62 15.28
N TYR A 98 9.24 10.88 16.35
CA TYR A 98 8.30 11.32 17.39
C TYR A 98 8.95 12.10 18.54
N SER A 99 10.28 12.32 18.52
CA SER A 99 11.04 12.82 19.69
C SER A 99 10.65 12.06 20.97
N TYR A 100 10.65 10.74 20.86
CA TYR A 100 10.14 9.82 21.86
C TYR A 100 11.14 9.57 22.98
N SER A 101 10.64 9.52 24.22
CA SER A 101 11.36 9.03 25.39
C SER A 101 10.49 8.00 26.13
N PRO A 102 11.07 6.98 26.80
CA PRO A 102 10.30 5.98 27.55
C PRO A 102 9.32 6.58 28.57
N SER A 103 9.66 7.73 29.16
CA SER A 103 8.81 8.47 30.10
C SER A 103 7.50 9.01 29.50
N ARG A 104 7.38 9.08 28.17
CA ARG A 104 6.16 9.51 27.48
C ARG A 104 5.07 8.42 27.49
N GLY A 105 5.42 7.17 27.80
CA GLY A 105 4.50 6.03 27.71
C GLY A 105 4.35 5.51 26.28
N ASN A 106 3.27 4.78 25.99
CA ASN A 106 3.13 4.10 24.70
C ASN A 106 2.70 5.07 23.58
N ILE A 107 3.27 4.92 22.39
CA ILE A 107 2.77 5.50 21.15
C ILE A 107 2.32 4.36 20.24
N ILE A 108 1.02 4.28 20.02
CA ILE A 108 0.39 3.37 19.05
C ILE A 108 -0.50 4.25 18.19
N THR A 109 -0.06 4.54 16.97
CA THR A 109 -0.77 5.50 16.12
C THR A 109 -0.71 5.12 14.65
N ILE A 110 -1.80 5.40 13.94
CA ILE A 110 -1.87 5.36 12.49
C ILE A 110 -1.39 6.71 11.98
N GLU A 111 -0.33 6.71 11.18
CA GLU A 111 0.22 7.94 10.63
C GLU A 111 -0.58 8.41 9.42
N LYS A 112 -0.82 7.48 8.49
CA LYS A 112 -1.48 7.77 7.21
C LYS A 112 -2.21 6.53 6.69
N VAL A 113 -3.32 6.79 6.03
CA VAL A 113 -4.13 5.80 5.30
C VAL A 113 -4.34 6.29 3.88
N ASP A 114 -4.45 5.36 2.94
CA ASP A 114 -4.67 5.67 1.53
C ASP A 114 -5.41 4.54 0.81
N THR A 115 -6.05 4.86 -0.29
CA THR A 115 -6.78 3.97 -1.18
C THR A 115 -6.44 4.28 -2.62
N ASN A 116 -5.95 3.29 -3.36
CA ASN A 116 -5.58 3.49 -4.75
C ASN A 116 -6.05 2.32 -5.64
N PRO A 117 -6.72 2.60 -6.77
CA PRO A 117 -7.21 3.91 -7.18
C PRO A 117 -8.37 4.40 -6.29
N THR A 118 -8.56 5.72 -6.22
CA THR A 118 -9.67 6.34 -5.46
C THR A 118 -11.02 6.24 -6.17
N LYS A 119 -11.02 5.84 -7.44
CA LYS A 119 -12.20 5.61 -8.29
C LYS A 119 -12.06 4.25 -8.95
N VAL A 120 -13.11 3.45 -8.86
CA VAL A 120 -13.17 2.07 -9.35
C VAL A 120 -14.57 1.74 -9.85
N LYS A 121 -14.68 0.68 -10.63
CA LYS A 121 -15.96 0.04 -11.00
C LYS A 121 -16.20 -1.23 -10.18
N PRO A 122 -17.45 -1.73 -10.10
CA PRO A 122 -17.72 -3.02 -9.50
C PRO A 122 -16.88 -4.12 -10.14
N GLY A 123 -16.28 -5.01 -9.34
CA GLY A 123 -15.38 -6.05 -9.82
C GLY A 123 -13.94 -5.57 -10.11
N GLU A 124 -13.61 -4.30 -9.90
CA GLU A 124 -12.22 -3.83 -9.90
C GLU A 124 -11.58 -3.92 -8.51
N ARG A 125 -10.29 -3.58 -8.43
CA ARG A 125 -9.50 -3.68 -7.21
C ARG A 125 -9.14 -2.30 -6.67
N VAL A 126 -9.11 -2.20 -5.34
CA VAL A 126 -8.61 -1.05 -4.58
C VAL A 126 -7.54 -1.57 -3.64
N ASP A 127 -6.33 -1.03 -3.71
CA ASP A 127 -5.33 -1.23 -2.68
C ASP A 127 -5.60 -0.31 -1.50
N MET A 128 -5.71 -0.89 -0.31
CA MET A 128 -5.87 -0.17 0.94
C MET A 128 -4.56 -0.22 1.72
N ILE A 129 -4.04 0.95 2.05
CA ILE A 129 -2.70 1.14 2.59
C ILE A 129 -2.80 1.82 3.94
N MET A 130 -2.04 1.33 4.93
CA MET A 130 -1.94 1.92 6.26
C MET A 130 -0.49 1.98 6.70
N SER A 131 -0.02 3.15 7.12
CA SER A 131 1.25 3.31 7.87
C SER A 131 0.95 3.53 9.33
N TYR A 132 1.59 2.76 10.22
CA TYR A 132 1.41 2.87 11.65
C TYR A 132 2.75 2.77 12.39
N THR A 133 2.83 3.44 13.54
CA THR A 133 4.02 3.44 14.40
C THR A 133 3.69 2.88 15.77
N LEU A 134 4.58 2.02 16.25
CA LEU A 134 4.57 1.42 17.58
C LEU A 134 5.84 1.85 18.32
N LEU A 135 5.69 2.47 19.48
CA LEU A 135 6.78 2.78 20.40
C LEU A 135 6.31 2.46 21.82
N THR A 136 7.00 1.51 22.46
CA THR A 136 6.81 1.14 23.87
C THR A 136 8.09 1.42 24.66
N PRO A 137 8.02 1.71 25.97
CA PRO A 137 9.18 1.96 26.82
C PRO A 137 10.18 0.80 26.83
N GLU A 138 9.69 -0.43 26.87
CA GLU A 138 10.49 -1.64 26.99
C GLU A 138 11.08 -2.12 25.66
N ASN A 139 10.57 -1.58 24.53
CA ASN A 139 10.94 -1.98 23.17
C ASN A 139 10.84 -3.50 22.93
N GLN A 140 9.93 -4.15 23.64
CA GLN A 140 9.65 -5.58 23.47
C GLN A 140 8.58 -5.78 22.39
N PRO A 141 8.62 -6.89 21.65
CA PRO A 141 7.57 -7.21 20.70
C PRO A 141 6.20 -7.37 21.39
N ILE A 142 5.17 -6.68 20.91
CA ILE A 142 3.81 -6.72 21.43
C ILE A 142 2.83 -7.31 20.42
N PRO A 143 1.77 -8.03 20.86
CA PRO A 143 0.67 -8.41 19.97
C PRO A 143 -0.09 -7.20 19.47
N VAL A 144 -0.37 -7.16 18.18
CA VAL A 144 -1.10 -6.08 17.51
C VAL A 144 -2.08 -6.66 16.50
N THR A 145 -3.29 -6.12 16.47
CA THR A 145 -4.29 -6.41 15.46
C THR A 145 -4.44 -5.21 14.52
N VAL A 146 -4.18 -5.44 13.24
CA VAL A 146 -4.46 -4.51 12.15
C VAL A 146 -5.78 -4.89 11.53
N ALA A 147 -6.74 -3.96 11.47
CA ALA A 147 -8.06 -4.22 10.91
C ALA A 147 -8.53 -3.14 9.94
N ARG A 148 -9.31 -3.55 8.92
CA ARG A 148 -9.98 -2.67 7.96
C ARG A 148 -11.42 -3.09 7.76
N GLU A 149 -12.32 -2.13 7.83
CA GLU A 149 -13.75 -2.31 7.59
C GLU A 149 -14.21 -1.41 6.43
N VAL A 150 -14.79 -2.02 5.40
CA VAL A 150 -15.41 -1.27 4.30
C VAL A 150 -16.89 -1.07 4.61
N GLN A 151 -17.33 0.18 4.56
CA GLN A 151 -18.69 0.60 4.86
C GLN A 151 -19.32 1.35 3.67
N PHE A 152 -20.63 1.21 3.53
CA PHE A 152 -21.46 1.97 2.59
C PHE A 152 -22.70 2.47 3.31
N GLY A 153 -22.98 3.78 3.22
CA GLY A 153 -24.08 4.40 3.96
C GLY A 153 -23.99 4.22 5.48
N GLY A 154 -22.77 4.21 6.04
CA GLY A 154 -22.51 4.00 7.48
C GLY A 154 -22.72 2.57 7.97
N ARG A 155 -22.99 1.61 7.08
CA ARG A 155 -23.15 0.20 7.42
C ARG A 155 -21.99 -0.60 6.85
N ARG A 156 -21.53 -1.60 7.61
CA ARG A 156 -20.55 -2.58 7.13
C ARG A 156 -21.02 -3.20 5.81
N PHE A 157 -20.22 -3.04 4.77
CA PHE A 157 -20.50 -3.51 3.42
C PHE A 157 -19.86 -4.87 3.14
N SER A 158 -18.63 -5.11 3.60
CA SER A 158 -17.95 -6.41 3.49
C SER A 158 -17.45 -6.91 4.85
N PRO A 159 -17.19 -8.22 5.01
CA PRO A 159 -16.46 -8.73 6.17
C PRO A 159 -15.16 -7.92 6.38
N PRO A 160 -14.73 -7.68 7.64
CA PRO A 160 -13.50 -6.95 7.88
C PRO A 160 -12.29 -7.78 7.47
N SER A 161 -11.25 -7.12 6.98
CA SER A 161 -9.91 -7.69 6.95
C SER A 161 -9.27 -7.47 8.31
N GLN A 162 -8.73 -8.53 8.91
CA GLN A 162 -7.99 -8.42 10.17
C GLN A 162 -6.78 -9.36 10.15
N ASN A 163 -5.66 -8.89 10.66
CA ASN A 163 -4.45 -9.67 10.85
C ASN A 163 -3.89 -9.41 12.25
N GLN A 164 -3.58 -10.48 12.98
CA GLN A 164 -2.94 -10.41 14.29
C GLN A 164 -1.48 -10.83 14.14
N THR A 165 -0.57 -10.00 14.65
CA THR A 165 0.87 -10.19 14.50
C THR A 165 1.60 -9.63 15.72
N THR A 166 2.83 -10.10 15.96
CA THR A 166 3.67 -9.59 17.05
C THR A 166 4.71 -8.65 16.46
N LYS A 167 4.81 -7.42 17.00
CA LYS A 167 5.65 -6.34 16.45
C LYS A 167 6.51 -5.68 17.51
N SER A 168 7.79 -5.52 17.21
CA SER A 168 8.70 -4.65 17.97
C SER A 168 8.39 -3.17 17.69
N ASN A 169 9.10 -2.26 18.35
CA ASN A 169 8.98 -0.84 18.00
C ASN A 169 9.45 -0.57 16.56
N GLY A 170 8.82 0.42 15.94
CA GLY A 170 9.12 0.87 14.58
C GLY A 170 7.89 1.42 13.87
N THR A 171 8.09 1.82 12.62
CA THR A 171 7.00 2.14 11.70
C THR A 171 6.86 1.04 10.67
N TYR A 172 5.63 0.63 10.44
CA TYR A 172 5.25 -0.41 9.49
C TYR A 172 4.27 0.14 8.47
N VAL A 173 4.34 -0.38 7.25
CA VAL A 173 3.34 -0.19 6.21
C VAL A 173 2.67 -1.53 5.96
N ASP A 174 1.36 -1.54 6.05
CA ASP A 174 0.51 -2.67 5.69
C ASP A 174 -0.35 -2.32 4.47
N GLN A 175 -0.41 -3.24 3.51
CA GLN A 175 -1.18 -3.13 2.28
C GLN A 175 -2.04 -4.37 2.07
N VAL A 176 -3.30 -4.13 1.72
CA VAL A 176 -4.26 -5.17 1.36
C VAL A 176 -4.93 -4.83 0.03
N ALA A 177 -4.87 -5.76 -0.92
CA ALA A 177 -5.64 -5.68 -2.16
C ALA A 177 -7.09 -6.09 -1.90
N TYR A 178 -8.01 -5.14 -2.02
CA TYR A 178 -9.46 -5.33 -1.90
C TYR A 178 -10.11 -5.48 -3.27
N GLN A 179 -10.89 -6.54 -3.44
CA GLN A 179 -11.67 -6.80 -4.62
C GLN A 179 -13.09 -6.25 -4.38
N VAL A 180 -13.48 -5.21 -5.12
CA VAL A 180 -14.83 -4.63 -5.01
C VAL A 180 -15.84 -5.66 -5.52
N PRO A 181 -16.88 -6.01 -4.75
CA PRO A 181 -17.95 -6.89 -5.20
C PRO A 181 -18.62 -6.38 -6.48
N LYS A 182 -19.09 -7.29 -7.34
CA LYS A 182 -19.74 -6.90 -8.62
C LYS A 182 -21.10 -6.26 -8.43
N GLU A 183 -21.72 -6.52 -7.28
CA GLU A 183 -22.98 -5.99 -6.79
C GLU A 183 -22.83 -4.63 -6.06
N ALA A 184 -21.62 -4.08 -6.00
CA ALA A 184 -21.38 -2.77 -5.40
C ALA A 184 -22.20 -1.68 -6.12
N GLN A 185 -22.88 -0.85 -5.34
CA GLN A 185 -23.67 0.25 -5.86
C GLN A 185 -22.76 1.46 -6.10
N PRO A 186 -23.07 2.33 -7.08
CA PRO A 186 -22.33 3.58 -7.25
C PRO A 186 -22.42 4.46 -5.99
N GLY A 187 -21.28 5.02 -5.58
CA GLY A 187 -21.21 5.93 -4.44
C GLY A 187 -19.87 5.87 -3.70
N THR A 188 -19.78 6.63 -2.62
CA THR A 188 -18.58 6.70 -1.78
C THR A 188 -18.59 5.61 -0.72
N TYR A 189 -17.53 4.81 -0.71
CA TYR A 189 -17.26 3.79 0.28
C TYR A 189 -16.26 4.30 1.29
N THR A 190 -16.53 4.05 2.56
CA THR A 190 -15.69 4.45 3.69
C THR A 190 -14.86 3.25 4.13
N VAL A 191 -13.56 3.45 4.29
CA VAL A 191 -12.63 2.44 4.81
C VAL A 191 -12.16 2.89 6.19
N VAL A 192 -12.64 2.20 7.23
CA VAL A 192 -12.23 2.43 8.62
C VAL A 192 -11.02 1.54 8.91
N ASN A 193 -9.87 2.16 9.19
CA ASN A 193 -8.61 1.47 9.48
C ASN A 193 -8.31 1.58 10.97
N LYS A 194 -8.00 0.45 11.61
CA LYS A 194 -7.79 0.36 13.05
C LYS A 194 -6.47 -0.35 13.36
N ILE A 195 -5.80 0.12 14.40
CA ILE A 195 -4.70 -0.56 15.06
C ILE A 195 -5.09 -0.79 16.52
N ILE A 196 -5.02 -2.04 16.98
CA ILE A 196 -5.49 -2.44 18.31
C ILE A 196 -4.39 -3.23 19.00
N SER A 197 -4.03 -2.88 20.22
CA SER A 197 -3.25 -3.70 21.14
C SER A 197 -3.72 -3.50 22.58
N ASP A 198 -3.22 -4.32 23.50
CA ASP A 198 -3.52 -4.17 24.93
C ASP A 198 -2.95 -2.86 25.52
N LEU A 199 -2.05 -2.20 24.79
CA LEU A 199 -1.36 -0.99 25.21
C LEU A 199 -1.93 0.29 24.58
N GLY A 200 -2.85 0.18 23.61
CA GLY A 200 -3.42 1.34 22.93
C GLY A 200 -4.24 1.01 21.68
N PHE A 201 -4.90 2.04 21.17
CA PHE A 201 -5.79 1.96 20.01
C PHE A 201 -5.73 3.26 19.21
N ASP A 202 -5.78 3.15 17.88
CA ASP A 202 -5.97 4.30 17.00
C ASP A 202 -6.82 3.92 15.76
N GLU A 203 -7.51 4.90 15.19
CA GLU A 203 -8.43 4.74 14.06
C GLU A 203 -8.33 5.91 13.08
N LYS A 204 -8.22 5.60 11.78
CA LYS A 204 -8.27 6.58 10.69
C LYS A 204 -9.10 6.09 9.52
N THR A 205 -9.75 7.03 8.85
CA THR A 205 -10.66 6.75 7.74
C THR A 205 -10.08 7.23 6.40
N THR A 206 -10.26 6.43 5.35
CA THR A 206 -10.05 6.83 3.94
C THR A 206 -11.27 6.43 3.09
N TYR A 207 -11.29 6.80 1.81
CA TYR A 207 -12.44 6.62 0.93
C TYR A 207 -12.06 6.24 -0.49
N PHE A 208 -12.88 5.41 -1.12
CA PHE A 208 -12.89 5.22 -2.57
C PHE A 208 -14.31 5.37 -3.11
N VAL A 209 -14.43 5.66 -4.40
CA VAL A 209 -15.70 5.86 -5.10
C VAL A 209 -15.92 4.72 -6.07
N VAL A 210 -17.08 4.07 -5.99
CA VAL A 210 -17.55 3.14 -7.01
C VAL A 210 -18.34 3.93 -8.06
N GLU A 211 -17.89 3.89 -9.30
CA GLU A 211 -18.54 4.50 -10.46
C GLU A 211 -19.35 3.45 -11.25
N ARG A 212 -20.12 3.90 -12.24
CA ARG A 212 -20.92 3.02 -13.10
C ARG A 212 -20.07 2.30 -14.16
#